data_AF-D7GWH4-F1
#
_entry.id   AF-D7GWH4-F1
#
_cell.length_a   1.000
_cell.length_b   1.000
_cell.length_c   1.000
_cell.angle_alpha   90.00
_cell.angle_beta   90.00
_cell.angle_gamma   90.00
#
_symmetry.space_group_name_H-M   'P 1'
#
loop_
_entity.id
_entity.type
_entity.pdbx_description
1 polymer ?
#
loop_
_entity_poly.entity_id
_entity_poly.type
_entity_poly.pdbx_seq_one_letter_code
_entity_poly.pdbx_strand_id
1 'polypeptide(L)'
;MNKVDKAKARIIAKHYGWISQSWEVFEEMSELMMAICKWVRKEGTNIPNADYVSKERCDIIEEIADVKIMISQIEYLMNAELEVEDVVKRKLDRQLHRMEAQKKES
;
A
#
# COMPACT_ATOMS: atom_id res chain seq x y z
N MET A 1 0.06 -5.10 -8.89
CA MET A 1 -0.82 -4.61 -9.97
C MET A 1 -0.42 -5.33 -11.26
N ASN A 2 -1.37 -5.76 -12.10
CA ASN A 2 -1.02 -6.47 -13.34
C ASN A 2 -0.37 -5.49 -14.35
N LYS A 3 0.20 -6.03 -15.44
CA LYS A 3 0.91 -5.21 -16.45
C LYS A 3 0.02 -4.15 -17.11
N VAL A 4 -1.25 -4.47 -17.36
CA VAL A 4 -2.21 -3.55 -18.02
C VAL A 4 -2.52 -2.37 -17.11
N ASP A 5 -2.77 -2.63 -15.83
CA ASP A 5 -3.09 -1.60 -14.85
C ASP A 5 -1.87 -0.73 -14.53
N LYS A 6 -0.65 -1.32 -14.48
CA LYS A 6 0.60 -0.54 -14.43
C LYS A 6 0.71 0.40 -15.64
N ALA A 7 0.38 -0.04 -16.85
CA ALA A 7 0.43 0.84 -18.03
C ALA A 7 -0.54 2.03 -17.92
N LYS A 8 -1.75 1.81 -17.40
CA LYS A 8 -2.72 2.90 -17.12
C LYS A 8 -2.16 3.89 -16.09
N ALA A 9 -1.64 3.39 -14.96
CA ALA A 9 -1.04 4.23 -13.92
C ALA A 9 0.10 5.10 -14.48
N ARG A 10 0.93 4.57 -15.38
CA ARG A 10 2.01 5.34 -16.03
C ARG A 10 1.50 6.46 -16.93
N ILE A 11 0.39 6.25 -17.65
CA ILE A 11 -0.23 7.30 -18.47
C ILE A 11 -0.70 8.45 -17.58
N ILE A 12 -1.39 8.11 -16.48
CA ILE A 12 -1.87 9.08 -15.49
C ILE A 12 -0.69 9.84 -14.85
N ALA A 13 0.34 9.11 -14.42
CA ALA A 13 1.53 9.70 -13.81
C ALA A 13 2.23 10.69 -14.74
N LYS A 14 2.37 10.36 -16.03
CA LYS A 14 2.96 11.26 -17.04
C LYS A 14 2.14 12.54 -17.24
N HIS A 15 0.81 12.44 -17.16
CA HIS A 15 -0.07 13.58 -17.38
C HIS A 15 0.06 14.62 -16.26
N TYR A 16 0.04 14.18 -15.00
CA TYR A 16 0.05 15.07 -13.83
C TYR A 16 1.45 15.40 -13.30
N GLY A 17 2.41 14.51 -13.50
CA GLY A 17 3.82 14.71 -13.13
C GLY A 17 4.13 14.59 -11.63
N TRP A 18 5.42 14.75 -11.31
CA TRP A 18 5.99 14.46 -9.98
C TRP A 18 5.34 15.20 -8.81
N ILE A 19 5.28 16.53 -8.89
CA ILE A 19 4.84 17.35 -7.74
C ILE A 19 3.37 17.06 -7.43
N SER A 20 2.50 17.07 -8.45
CA SER A 20 1.06 16.79 -8.26
C SER A 20 0.87 15.41 -7.66
N GLN A 21 1.47 14.38 -8.25
CA GLN A 21 1.28 13.02 -7.76
C GLN A 21 1.91 12.77 -6.39
N SER A 22 2.94 13.52 -6.00
CA SER A 22 3.49 13.42 -4.64
C SER A 22 2.49 13.90 -3.58
N TRP A 23 1.67 14.91 -3.89
CA TRP A 23 0.63 15.38 -2.98
C TRP A 23 -0.52 14.38 -2.87
N GLU A 24 -0.98 13.85 -4.00
CA GLU A 24 -2.01 12.80 -4.03
C GLU A 24 -1.58 11.58 -3.20
N VAL A 25 -0.31 11.17 -3.25
CA VAL A 25 0.19 10.09 -2.39
C VAL A 25 -0.02 10.38 -0.90
N PHE A 26 0.16 11.63 -0.47
CA PHE A 26 -0.08 11.99 0.92
C PHE A 26 -1.56 11.95 1.29
N GLU A 27 -2.44 12.38 0.37
CA GLU A 27 -3.89 12.33 0.54
C GLU A 27 -4.36 10.89 0.71
N GLU A 28 -4.06 10.02 -0.25
CA GLU A 28 -4.46 8.60 -0.24
C GLU A 28 -3.88 7.84 0.97
N MET A 29 -2.63 8.13 1.37
CA MET A 29 -2.06 7.55 2.58
C MET A 29 -2.79 8.02 3.85
N SER A 30 -3.27 9.27 3.87
CA SER A 30 -4.01 9.83 4.99
C SER A 30 -5.43 9.24 5.08
N GLU A 31 -6.08 8.99 3.95
CA GLU A 31 -7.39 8.36 3.88
C GLU A 31 -7.33 6.90 4.31
N LEU A 32 -6.33 6.14 3.84
CA LEU A 32 -6.04 4.79 4.33
C LEU A 32 -5.80 4.76 5.84
N MET A 33 -4.99 5.68 6.35
CA MET A 33 -4.75 5.80 7.80
C MET A 33 -6.06 6.05 8.55
N MET A 34 -6.90 6.95 8.06
CA MET A 34 -8.19 7.27 8.65
C MET A 34 -9.16 6.08 8.63
N ALA A 35 -9.22 5.34 7.53
CA ALA A 35 -10.05 4.15 7.38
C ALA A 35 -9.66 3.05 8.38
N ILE A 36 -8.36 2.79 8.52
CA ILE A 36 -7.83 1.85 9.53
C ILE A 36 -8.17 2.31 10.95
N CYS A 37 -8.00 3.60 11.26
CA CYS A 37 -8.36 4.17 12.56
C CYS A 37 -9.86 4.07 12.88
N LYS A 38 -10.75 4.16 11.87
CA LYS A 38 -12.19 3.93 12.05
C LYS A 38 -12.47 2.47 12.39
N TRP A 39 -11.85 1.52 11.67
CA TRP A 39 -11.98 0.09 11.98
C TRP A 39 -11.53 -0.23 13.40
N VAL A 40 -10.32 0.16 13.78
CA VAL A 40 -9.76 -0.15 15.11
C VAL A 40 -10.63 0.42 16.23
N ARG A 41 -11.22 1.60 16.05
CA ARG A 41 -12.12 2.20 17.05
C ARG A 41 -13.45 1.43 17.19
N LYS A 42 -13.95 0.85 16.11
CA LYS A 42 -15.26 0.18 16.08
C LYS A 42 -15.16 -1.30 16.45
N GLU A 43 -14.18 -1.99 15.89
CA GLU A 43 -14.03 -3.45 15.93
C GLU A 43 -12.84 -3.91 16.81
N GLY A 44 -12.09 -2.96 17.40
CA GLY A 44 -10.93 -3.25 18.23
C GLY A 44 -9.80 -3.90 17.44
N THR A 45 -9.30 -5.04 17.93
CA THR A 45 -8.22 -5.81 17.30
C THR A 45 -8.74 -6.91 16.37
N ASN A 46 -10.05 -6.97 16.12
CA ASN A 46 -10.61 -7.96 15.21
C ASN A 46 -10.05 -7.78 13.80
N ILE A 47 -9.74 -8.89 13.14
CA ILE A 47 -9.20 -8.88 11.79
C ILE A 47 -10.35 -8.71 10.80
N PRO A 48 -10.29 -7.74 9.86
CA PRO A 48 -11.27 -7.65 8.79
C PRO A 48 -11.21 -8.93 7.93
N ASN A 49 -12.20 -9.80 8.08
CA ASN A 49 -12.29 -11.06 7.33
C ASN A 49 -13.34 -10.94 6.19
N ALA A 50 -13.18 -11.73 5.13
CA ALA A 50 -14.08 -11.79 3.99
C ALA A 50 -15.53 -12.16 4.37
N ASP A 51 -15.72 -12.95 5.43
CA ASP A 51 -17.04 -13.33 5.93
C ASP A 51 -17.79 -12.18 6.61
N TYR A 52 -17.10 -11.07 6.88
CA TYR A 52 -17.65 -9.88 7.52
C TYR A 52 -17.56 -8.69 6.56
N VAL A 53 -18.59 -8.56 5.71
CA VAL A 53 -18.75 -7.39 4.84
C VAL A 53 -19.28 -6.23 5.67
N SER A 54 -18.39 -5.33 6.07
CA SER A 54 -18.75 -4.04 6.67
C SER A 54 -18.32 -2.89 5.79
N LYS A 55 -18.96 -1.74 5.98
CA LYS A 55 -18.56 -0.50 5.31
C LYS A 55 -17.08 -0.19 5.58
N GLU A 56 -16.64 -0.31 6.83
CA GLU A 56 -15.26 0.01 7.20
C GLU A 56 -14.23 -0.91 6.51
N ARG A 57 -14.57 -2.19 6.30
CA ARG A 57 -13.72 -3.09 5.53
C ARG A 57 -13.67 -2.69 4.05
N CYS A 58 -14.81 -2.30 3.46
CA CYS A 58 -14.85 -1.83 2.08
C CYS A 58 -14.03 -0.55 1.91
N ASP A 59 -14.23 0.44 2.79
CA ASP A 59 -13.46 1.69 2.82
C ASP A 59 -11.95 1.33 2.84
N ILE A 60 -11.48 0.50 3.77
CA ILE A 60 -10.05 0.08 3.82
C ILE A 60 -9.55 -0.55 2.49
N ILE A 61 -10.38 -1.35 1.82
CA ILE A 61 -9.99 -2.00 0.56
C ILE A 61 -9.84 -0.98 -0.56
N GLU A 62 -10.74 -0.01 -0.63
CA GLU A 62 -10.68 1.11 -1.58
C GLU A 62 -9.39 1.92 -1.35
N GLU A 63 -9.17 2.38 -0.12
CA GLU A 63 -7.97 3.18 0.20
C GLU A 63 -6.65 2.41 -0.02
N ILE A 64 -6.64 1.08 0.20
CA ILE A 64 -5.48 0.24 -0.15
C ILE A 64 -5.25 0.24 -1.66
N ALA A 65 -6.32 0.17 -2.46
CA ALA A 65 -6.23 0.19 -3.90
C ALA A 65 -5.67 1.53 -4.40
N ASP A 66 -6.16 2.64 -3.84
CA ASP A 66 -5.74 3.99 -4.23
C ASP A 66 -4.27 4.26 -3.86
N VAL A 67 -3.85 3.91 -2.63
CA VAL A 67 -2.43 3.95 -2.24
C VAL A 67 -1.57 3.08 -3.16
N LYS A 68 -2.01 1.88 -3.55
CA LYS A 68 -1.24 1.01 -4.46
C LYS A 68 -1.10 1.61 -5.86
N ILE A 69 -2.13 2.29 -6.35
CA ILE A 69 -2.07 3.03 -7.60
C ILE A 69 -1.05 4.15 -7.45
N MET A 70 -1.13 4.94 -6.39
CA MET A 70 -0.26 6.09 -6.19
C MET A 70 1.21 5.72 -6.02
N ILE A 71 1.52 4.68 -5.27
CA ILE A 71 2.89 4.15 -5.18
C ILE A 71 3.39 3.72 -6.55
N SER A 72 2.58 3.03 -7.35
CA SER A 72 2.99 2.63 -8.71
C SER A 72 3.28 3.82 -9.62
N GLN A 73 2.58 4.94 -9.44
CA GLN A 73 2.83 6.16 -10.20
C GLN A 73 4.14 6.82 -9.80
N ILE A 74 4.44 6.91 -8.49
CA ILE A 74 5.67 7.45 -7.95
C ILE A 74 6.89 6.61 -8.34
N GLU A 75 6.81 5.28 -8.21
CA GLU A 75 7.87 4.36 -8.64
C GLU A 75 8.22 4.58 -10.12
N TYR A 76 7.20 4.77 -10.96
CA TYR A 76 7.40 5.06 -12.38
C TYR A 76 8.05 6.43 -12.62
N LEU A 77 7.55 7.49 -11.96
CA LEU A 77 8.08 8.86 -12.13
C LEU A 77 9.53 8.98 -11.68
N MET A 78 9.94 8.17 -10.71
CA MET A 78 11.33 8.07 -10.25
C MET A 78 12.21 7.15 -11.10
N ASN A 79 11.63 6.44 -12.08
CA ASN A 79 12.29 5.35 -12.81
C ASN A 79 12.89 4.29 -11.85
N ALA A 80 12.20 4.02 -10.74
CA ALA A 80 12.70 3.23 -9.62
C ALA A 80 11.93 1.92 -9.41
N GLU A 81 11.05 1.52 -10.32
CA GLU A 81 10.22 0.31 -10.17
C GLU A 81 11.04 -0.94 -9.81
N LEU A 82 12.17 -1.18 -10.51
CA LEU A 82 13.05 -2.32 -10.22
C LEU A 82 13.82 -2.15 -8.91
N GLU A 83 14.31 -0.94 -8.63
CA GLU A 83 15.07 -0.64 -7.40
C GLU A 83 14.20 -0.82 -6.15
N VAL A 84 12.94 -0.40 -6.22
CA VAL A 84 11.97 -0.56 -5.13
C VAL A 84 11.63 -2.04 -4.94
N GLU A 85 11.42 -2.81 -6.01
CA GLU A 85 11.19 -4.26 -5.93
C GLU A 85 12.36 -4.98 -5.22
N ASP A 86 13.61 -4.63 -5.55
CA ASP A 86 14.81 -5.17 -4.89
C ASP A 86 14.91 -4.77 -3.41
N VAL A 87 14.57 -3.51 -3.07
CA VAL A 87 14.50 -3.04 -1.68
C VAL A 87 13.42 -3.79 -0.90
N VAL A 88 12.24 -4.01 -1.49
CA VAL A 88 11.13 -4.76 -0.88
C VAL A 88 11.58 -6.18 -0.55
N LYS A 89 12.18 -6.90 -1.51
CA LYS A 89 12.68 -8.26 -1.31
C LYS A 89 13.66 -8.34 -0.13
N ARG A 90 14.69 -7.48 -0.13
CA ARG A 90 15.67 -7.42 0.97
C ARG A 90 15.03 -7.11 2.33
N LYS A 91 14.03 -6.22 2.37
CA LYS A 91 13.32 -5.89 3.61
C LYS A 91 12.49 -7.07 4.13
N LEU A 92 11.81 -7.81 3.25
CA LEU A 92 11.03 -8.99 3.61
C LEU A 92 11.91 -10.12 4.14
N ASP A 93 12.99 -10.47 3.42
CA ASP A 93 13.95 -11.49 3.84
C ASP A 93 14.50 -11.20 5.24
N ARG A 94 14.84 -9.93 5.50
CA ARG A 94 15.29 -9.48 6.81
C ARG A 94 14.24 -9.65 7.91
N GLN A 95 12.96 -9.40 7.63
CA GLN A 95 11.90 -9.57 8.64
C GLN A 95 11.63 -11.05 8.92
N LEU A 96 11.66 -11.91 7.90
CA LEU A 96 11.53 -13.36 8.09
C LEU A 96 12.65 -13.91 8.99
N HIS A 97 13.89 -13.52 8.74
CA HIS A 97 15.01 -13.92 9.60
C HIS A 97 14.87 -13.44 11.06
N ARG A 98 14.31 -12.23 11.29
CA ARG A 98 14.04 -11.73 12.65
C ARG A 98 12.98 -12.57 13.36
N MET A 99 11.91 -12.94 12.65
CA MET A 99 10.86 -13.81 13.19
C MET A 99 11.41 -15.21 13.51
N GLU A 100 12.31 -15.76 12.69
CA GLU A 100 12.98 -17.03 12.97
C GLU A 100 13.89 -16.98 14.20
N ALA A 101 14.64 -15.89 14.37
CA ALA A 101 15.49 -15.70 15.54
C ALA A 101 14.66 -15.63 16.84
N GLN A 102 13.57 -14.85 16.85
CA GLN A 102 12.66 -14.75 18.00
C GLN A 102 12.06 -16.10 18.41
N LYS A 103 11.75 -16.97 17.44
CA LYS A 103 11.24 -18.32 17.70
C LYS A 103 12.28 -19.27 18.31
N LYS A 104 13.58 -19.04 18.10
CA LYS A 104 14.66 -19.86 18.68
C LYS A 104 15.01 -19.43 20.10
N GLU A 105 14.65 -18.21 20.47
CA GLU A 105 14.88 -17.61 21.79
C GLU A 105 13.68 -17.80 22.75
N SER A 106 12.53 -18.26 22.24
CA SER A 106 11.32 -18.58 23.00
C SER A 106 11.23 -20.07 23.31
#